data_AF-A0A4Y2VEF5-F1
#
_entry.id   AF-A0A4Y2VEF5-F1
#
_cell.length_a   1.000
_cell.length_b   1.000
_cell.length_c   1.000
_cell.angle_alpha   90.00
_cell.angle_beta   90.00
_cell.angle_gamma   90.00
#
_symmetry.space_group_name_H-M   'P 1'
#
loop_
_entity.id
_entity.type
_entity.pdbx_description
1 polymer ?
#
loop_
_entity_poly.entity_id
_entity_poly.type
_entity_poly.pdbx_seq_one_letter_code
_entity_poly.pdbx_strand_id
1 'polypeptide(L)'
;MRVQAYSSHDRSSSAVPPAFLEKFDKVELHIHLDGSVRPETIWEISQRKGIHLASSSADYRSSLVTKEPSNLANFLAPIATYLPVIA
;
A
#
# COMPACT_ATOMS: atom_id res chain seq x y z
N MET A 1 9.14 -13.78 -43.13
CA MET A 1 9.22 -13.35 -41.72
C MET A 1 7.82 -13.35 -41.15
N ARG A 2 7.45 -14.36 -40.35
CA ARG A 2 6.08 -14.60 -39.85
C ARG A 2 6.11 -14.46 -38.34
N VAL A 3 5.51 -13.39 -37.82
CA VAL A 3 5.28 -13.20 -36.38
C VAL A 3 4.21 -14.19 -35.95
N GLN A 4 4.58 -15.13 -35.06
CA GLN A 4 3.61 -15.99 -34.38
C GLN A 4 2.96 -15.19 -33.25
N ALA A 5 1.63 -15.17 -33.24
CA ALA A 5 0.83 -14.64 -32.15
C ALA A 5 1.06 -15.51 -30.89
N TYR A 6 1.42 -14.87 -29.78
CA TYR A 6 1.50 -15.50 -28.47
C TYR A 6 0.10 -15.92 -28.03
N SER A 7 -0.10 -17.23 -27.88
CA SER A 7 -1.33 -17.82 -27.37
C SER A 7 -1.54 -17.40 -25.91
N SER A 8 -2.65 -16.72 -25.66
CA SER A 8 -3.17 -16.40 -24.33
C SER A 8 -3.42 -17.69 -23.56
N HIS A 9 -2.52 -18.01 -22.63
CA HIS A 9 -2.73 -19.07 -21.67
C HIS A 9 -3.87 -18.67 -20.73
N ASP A 10 -4.90 -19.50 -20.69
CA ASP A 10 -6.00 -19.46 -19.73
C ASP A 10 -5.43 -19.55 -18.30
N ARG A 11 -5.46 -18.43 -17.56
CA ARG A 11 -5.20 -18.38 -16.12
C ARG A 11 -6.53 -18.54 -15.39
N SER A 12 -7.10 -19.74 -15.39
CA SER A 12 -8.08 -20.13 -14.38
C SER A 12 -7.36 -20.27 -13.03
N SER A 13 -7.10 -19.13 -12.38
CA SER A 13 -6.45 -19.04 -11.07
C SER A 13 -7.38 -19.64 -10.01
N SER A 14 -7.13 -20.87 -9.58
CA SER A 14 -7.65 -21.39 -8.33
C SER A 14 -6.94 -20.67 -7.17
N ALA A 15 -7.43 -19.46 -6.85
CA ALA A 15 -6.88 -18.67 -5.75
C ALA A 15 -6.93 -19.50 -4.45
N VAL A 16 -5.77 -19.63 -3.80
CA VAL A 16 -5.67 -20.31 -2.51
C VAL A 16 -6.48 -19.50 -1.47
N PRO A 17 -7.37 -20.14 -0.68
CA PRO A 17 -8.16 -19.42 0.32
C PRO A 17 -7.28 -18.69 1.33
N PRO A 18 -7.58 -17.44 1.73
CA PRO A 18 -6.78 -16.69 2.72
C PRO A 18 -6.55 -17.46 4.03
N ALA A 19 -7.59 -18.15 4.50
CA ALA A 19 -7.54 -18.98 5.71
C ALA A 19 -6.54 -20.14 5.64
N PHE A 20 -6.10 -20.55 4.45
CA PHE A 20 -5.02 -21.52 4.30
C PHE A 20 -3.64 -20.86 4.46
N LEU A 21 -3.47 -19.66 3.91
CA LEU A 21 -2.22 -18.89 4.01
C LEU A 21 -1.95 -18.36 5.43
N GLU A 22 -2.99 -18.19 6.25
CA GLU A 22 -2.88 -17.76 7.65
C GLU A 22 -2.32 -18.85 8.58
N LYS A 23 -2.35 -20.12 8.16
CA LYS A 23 -1.91 -21.26 8.98
C LYS A 23 -0.39 -21.47 9.01
N PHE A 24 0.35 -20.73 8.20
CA PHE A 24 1.80 -20.83 8.15
C PHE A 24 2.43 -19.87 9.16
N ASP A 25 3.44 -20.35 9.88
CA ASP A 25 4.35 -19.48 10.61
C ASP A 25 5.14 -18.63 9.60
N LYS A 26 4.98 -17.30 9.67
CA LYS A 26 5.59 -16.36 8.74
C LYS A 26 6.75 -15.64 9.42
N VAL A 27 7.83 -15.49 8.67
CA VAL A 27 8.96 -14.64 9.05
C VAL A 27 9.06 -13.51 8.03
N GLU A 28 8.99 -12.27 8.51
CA GLU A 28 9.16 -11.07 7.70
C GLU A 28 10.50 -10.42 8.07
N LEU A 29 11.44 -10.43 7.13
CA LEU A 29 12.80 -9.93 7.37
C LEU A 29 12.97 -8.46 6.95
N HIS A 30 12.06 -7.95 6.12
CA HIS A 30 12.16 -6.60 5.57
C HIS A 30 10.81 -5.91 5.65
N ILE A 31 10.67 -5.04 6.64
CA ILE A 31 9.55 -4.12 6.77
C ILE A 31 10.04 -2.78 7.27
N HIS A 32 9.57 -1.71 6.65
CA HIS A 32 9.82 -0.34 7.10
C HIS A 32 8.71 0.05 8.07
N LEU A 33 9.08 0.34 9.32
CA LEU A 33 8.11 0.67 10.37
C LEU A 33 7.30 1.94 10.03
N ASP A 34 8.00 2.96 9.54
CA ASP A 34 7.43 4.22 9.04
C ASP A 34 6.50 4.00 7.84
N GLY A 35 6.79 3.02 6.98
CA GLY A 35 5.92 2.61 5.88
C GLY A 35 4.74 1.70 6.27
N SER A 36 4.63 1.29 7.53
CA SER A 36 3.68 0.26 8.01
C SER A 36 2.72 0.76 9.08
N VAL A 37 2.63 2.08 9.26
CA VAL A 37 1.69 2.70 10.19
C VAL A 37 0.29 2.68 9.60
N ARG A 38 -0.72 2.38 10.43
CA ARG A 38 -2.12 2.44 10.00
C ARG A 38 -2.50 3.88 9.63
N PRO A 39 -3.14 4.13 8.46
CA PRO A 39 -3.61 5.45 8.07
C PRO A 39 -4.48 6.13 9.14
N GLU A 40 -5.31 5.35 9.83
CA GLU A 40 -6.20 5.83 10.89
C GLU A 40 -5.40 6.34 12.10
N THR A 41 -4.31 5.67 12.45
CA THR A 41 -3.40 6.11 13.52
C THR A 41 -2.70 7.42 13.16
N ILE A 42 -2.24 7.57 11.92
CA ILE A 42 -1.65 8.83 11.46
C ILE A 42 -2.70 9.95 11.53
N TRP A 43 -3.91 9.71 11.04
CA TRP A 43 -5.01 10.68 11.07
C TRP A 43 -5.31 11.14 12.50
N GLU A 44 -5.44 10.22 13.44
CA GLU A 44 -5.68 10.54 14.86
C GLU A 44 -4.54 11.39 15.47
N ILE A 45 -3.28 11.07 15.17
CA ILE A 45 -2.13 11.84 15.66
C ILE A 45 -2.12 13.23 15.02
N SER A 46 -2.48 13.35 13.74
CA SER A 46 -2.54 14.64 13.05
C SER A 46 -3.55 15.58 13.72
N GLN A 47 -4.74 15.07 14.08
CA GLN A 47 -5.74 15.84 14.82
C GLN A 47 -5.21 16.30 16.18
N ARG A 48 -4.53 15.42 16.93
CA ARG A 48 -3.92 15.76 18.23
C ARG A 48 -2.83 16.82 18.12
N LYS A 49 -2.04 16.78 17.04
CA LYS A 49 -0.97 17.74 16.75
C LYS A 49 -1.47 19.02 16.06
N GLY A 50 -2.74 19.09 15.65
CA GLY A 50 -3.28 20.21 14.88
C GLY A 50 -2.71 20.31 13.45
N ILE A 51 -2.24 19.19 12.88
CA ILE A 51 -1.68 19.13 11.52
C ILE A 51 -2.77 18.69 10.55
N HIS A 52 -3.06 19.55 9.56
CA HIS A 52 -4.00 19.25 8.49
C HIS A 52 -3.38 18.31 7.46
N LEU A 53 -4.05 17.18 7.18
CA LEU A 53 -3.62 16.19 6.18
C LEU A 53 -4.54 16.14 4.95
N ALA A 54 -5.85 16.15 5.17
CA ALA A 54 -6.87 16.13 4.13
C ALA A 54 -8.22 16.60 4.71
N SER A 55 -9.23 16.69 3.86
CA SER A 55 -10.61 17.05 4.25
C SER A 55 -11.32 15.97 5.07
N SER A 56 -10.99 14.69 4.86
CA SER A 56 -11.56 13.56 5.59
C SER A 56 -10.56 12.42 5.73
N SER A 57 -10.82 11.50 6.68
CA SER A 57 -10.00 10.30 6.86
C SER A 57 -10.07 9.35 5.66
N ALA A 58 -11.22 9.29 4.97
CA ALA A 58 -11.41 8.50 3.77
C ALA A 58 -10.59 9.05 2.59
N ASP A 59 -10.60 10.37 2.40
CA ASP A 59 -9.79 11.03 1.37
C ASP A 59 -8.30 10.84 1.65
N TYR A 60 -7.90 10.99 2.91
CA TYR A 60 -6.53 10.73 3.34
C TYR A 60 -6.11 9.28 3.05
N ARG A 61 -6.93 8.29 3.39
CA ARG A 61 -6.64 6.88 3.08
C ARG A 61 -6.49 6.65 1.58
N SER A 62 -7.35 7.27 0.76
CA SER A 62 -7.30 7.17 -0.71
C SER A 62 -6.04 7.77 -1.31
N SER A 63 -5.43 8.77 -0.67
CA SER A 63 -4.19 9.41 -1.15
C SER A 63 -2.92 8.60 -0.87
N LEU A 64 -2.97 7.67 0.09
CA LEU A 64 -1.82 6.81 0.45
C LEU A 64 -1.67 5.57 -0.44
N VAL A 65 -2.67 5.24 -1.26
CA VAL A 65 -2.68 4.03 -2.09
C VAL A 65 -2.17 4.33 -3.50
N THR A 66 -1.15 3.58 -3.93
CA THR A 66 -0.71 3.58 -5.33
C THR A 66 -1.77 2.90 -6.20
N LYS A 67 -2.39 3.66 -7.11
CA LYS A 67 -3.49 3.17 -7.97
C LYS A 67 -3.01 2.57 -9.29
N GLU A 68 -1.88 3.06 -9.81
CA GLU A 68 -1.30 2.65 -11.08
C GLU A 68 0.21 2.40 -10.91
N PRO A 69 0.81 1.44 -11.65
CA PRO A 69 2.24 1.21 -11.64
C PRO A 69 3.04 2.49 -11.95
N SER A 70 4.11 2.72 -11.22
CA SER A 70 4.96 3.90 -11.40
C SER A 70 6.41 3.61 -10.99
N ASN A 71 7.19 4.66 -10.70
CA ASN A 71 8.56 4.54 -10.21
C ASN A 71 8.64 4.65 -8.68
N LEU A 72 9.80 4.33 -8.11
CA LEU A 72 10.05 4.37 -6.67
C LEU A 72 9.84 5.77 -6.07
N ALA A 73 10.23 6.84 -6.79
CA ALA A 73 10.05 8.20 -6.29
C ALA A 73 8.56 8.53 -6.08
N ASN A 74 7.71 8.12 -7.02
CA ASN A 74 6.26 8.30 -6.90
C ASN A 74 5.64 7.42 -5.80
N PHE A 75 6.18 6.21 -5.57
CA PHE A 75 5.78 5.37 -4.44
C PHE A 75 6.11 6.00 -3.08
N LEU A 76 7.25 6.68 -2.96
CA LEU A 76 7.70 7.29 -1.71
C LEU A 76 7.03 8.66 -1.43
N ALA A 77 6.47 9.31 -2.44
CA ALA A 77 5.88 10.65 -2.30
C ALA A 77 4.79 10.76 -1.20
N PRO A 78 3.86 9.80 -1.05
CA PRO A 78 2.90 9.81 0.06
C PRO A 78 3.56 9.71 1.45
N ILE A 79 4.70 9.02 1.59
CA ILE A 79 5.41 8.88 2.88
C ILE A 79 5.85 10.24 3.41
N ALA A 80 6.35 11.11 2.53
CA ALA A 80 6.74 12.47 2.89
C ALA A 80 5.58 13.31 3.45
N THR A 81 4.33 13.01 3.07
CA THR A 81 3.16 13.78 3.53
C THR A 81 2.83 13.54 5.00
N TYR A 82 3.18 12.37 5.54
CA TYR A 82 2.79 11.98 6.90
C TYR A 82 3.94 11.81 7.88
N LEU A 83 5.19 11.73 7.41
CA LEU A 83 6.36 11.69 8.30
C LEU A 83 6.35 12.81 9.37
N PRO A 84 6.02 14.08 9.06
CA PRO A 84 5.96 15.14 10.09
C PRO A 84 4.92 14.88 11.20
N VAL A 85 3.91 14.05 10.93
CA VAL A 85 2.88 13.70 11.91
C VAL A 85 3.38 12.64 12.89
N ILE A 86 4.23 11.71 12.44
CA ILE A 86 4.70 10.57 13.25
C ILE A 86 6.15 10.70 13.75
N ALA A 87 6.90 11.67 13.23
CA ALA A 87 8.21 12.06 13.74
C ALA A 87 8.12 12.91 15.02
#